data_AF-A0A0B1QA88-F1
#
_entry.id   AF-A0A0B1QA88-F1
#
_cell.length_a   1.000
_cell.length_b   1.000
_cell.length_c   1.000
_cell.angle_alpha   90.00
_cell.angle_beta   90.00
_cell.angle_gamma   90.00
#
_symmetry.space_group_name_H-M   'P 1'
#
loop_
_entity.id
_entity.type
_entity.pdbx_description
1 polymer ?
#
loop_
_entity_poly.entity_id
_entity_poly.type
_entity_poly.pdbx_seq_one_letter_code
_entity_poly.pdbx_strand_id
1 'polypeptide(L)'
;MTEAEVAEMFIRVAQTDQKLPRSGEKPKAYGSYALPYVHSQADMNGWGSRPGERDQLKPEDREQHAAHRASFWEGRNARATTAEVTEWQAAITLVGTLKNESQRRALWAWAFSKVGLGSFKDWCFNKEGIHPETGRRRKDRAISLISRSLAGRTVLPDDLQAQGVLAEPPENAYLEHTFEDGAQKRATDNSWRSDPSLKPIFDSTIRDTSWADRRNERRRRMEKDRAA
;
A
#
# COMPACT_ATOMS: atom_id res chain seq x y z
N MET A 1 -4.87 -2.19 11.22
CA MET A 1 -4.52 -0.76 11.07
C MET A 1 -5.73 -0.07 10.48
N THR A 2 -6.22 1.00 11.12
CA THR A 2 -7.39 1.76 10.66
C THR A 2 -7.00 2.71 9.52
N GLU A 3 -7.98 3.20 8.75
CA GLU A 3 -7.72 4.17 7.67
C GLU A 3 -7.10 5.48 8.20
N ALA A 4 -7.45 5.89 9.42
CA ALA A 4 -6.88 7.06 10.08
C ALA A 4 -5.40 6.86 10.42
N GLU A 5 -5.04 5.68 10.95
CA GLU A 5 -3.63 5.32 11.23
C GLU A 5 -2.79 5.29 9.96
N VAL A 6 -3.34 4.78 8.85
CA VAL A 6 -2.70 4.82 7.53
C VAL A 6 -2.47 6.27 7.09
N ALA A 7 -3.49 7.12 7.20
CA ALA A 7 -3.40 8.52 6.83
C ALA A 7 -2.31 9.26 7.64
N GLU A 8 -2.27 9.06 8.96
CA GLU A 8 -1.27 9.65 9.84
C GLU A 8 0.15 9.13 9.56
N MET A 9 0.29 7.83 9.27
CA MET A 9 1.56 7.24 8.86
C MET A 9 2.11 7.92 7.61
N PHE A 10 1.28 8.14 6.58
CA PHE A 10 1.73 8.81 5.35
C PHE A 10 2.10 10.28 5.56
N ILE A 11 1.40 10.98 6.46
CA ILE A 11 1.76 12.37 6.82
C ILE A 11 3.13 12.40 7.51
N ARG A 12 3.38 11.52 8.49
CA ARG A 12 4.68 11.41 9.17
C ARG A 12 5.80 11.07 8.19
N VAL A 13 5.56 10.12 7.31
CA VAL A 13 6.53 9.70 6.30
C VAL A 13 6.84 10.83 5.31
N ALA A 14 5.84 11.63 4.91
CA ALA A 14 6.07 12.80 4.07
C ALA A 14 6.92 13.89 4.77
N GLN A 15 6.82 14.02 6.10
CA GLN A 15 7.73 14.89 6.88
C GLN A 15 9.15 14.35 6.86
N THR A 16 9.32 13.03 7.00
CA THR A 16 10.64 12.38 6.91
C THR A 16 11.26 12.58 5.52
N ASP A 17 10.46 12.45 4.46
CA ASP A 17 10.91 12.64 3.08
C ASP A 17 11.47 14.06 2.84
N GLN A 18 10.88 15.07 3.49
CA GLN A 18 11.41 16.44 3.46
C GLN A 18 12.79 16.57 4.13
N LYS A 19 13.05 15.78 5.17
CA LYS A 19 14.34 15.77 5.88
C LYS A 19 15.41 14.99 5.10
N LEU A 20 15.02 14.09 4.20
CA LEU A 20 15.94 13.30 3.41
C LEU A 20 16.59 14.16 2.31
N PRO A 21 17.89 13.99 2.04
CA PRO A 21 18.54 14.65 0.92
C PRO A 21 17.92 14.14 -0.39
N ARG A 22 17.49 15.04 -1.28
CA ARG A 22 16.99 14.65 -2.61
C ARG A 22 18.09 13.93 -3.40
N SER A 23 17.82 12.70 -3.84
CA SER A 23 18.81 11.93 -4.59
C SER A 23 19.14 12.61 -5.92
N GLY A 24 20.42 12.81 -6.22
CA GLY A 24 20.89 13.40 -7.49
C GLY A 24 21.32 14.85 -7.39
N GLU A 25 20.90 15.58 -6.35
CA GLU A 25 21.58 16.81 -5.97
C GLU A 25 22.86 16.42 -5.23
N LYS A 26 23.96 16.25 -5.98
CA LYS A 26 25.27 16.52 -5.39
C LYS A 26 25.12 17.86 -4.66
N PRO A 27 25.50 18.02 -3.39
CA PRO A 27 25.53 19.34 -2.78
C PRO A 27 26.29 20.21 -3.79
N LYS A 28 25.59 21.22 -4.34
CA LYS A 28 26.05 22.01 -5.50
C LYS A 28 27.54 22.22 -5.30
N ALA A 29 28.36 21.52 -6.09
CA ALA A 29 29.77 21.35 -5.78
C ALA A 29 30.31 22.73 -5.47
N TYR A 30 30.70 22.95 -4.20
CA TYR A 30 31.21 24.22 -3.75
C TYR A 30 32.49 24.45 -4.55
N GLY A 31 32.37 25.15 -5.68
CA GLY A 31 33.49 25.46 -6.54
C GLY A 31 34.41 26.38 -5.78
N SER A 32 35.56 25.88 -5.33
CA SER A 32 36.76 26.61 -4.90
C SER A 32 36.57 28.01 -4.30
N TYR A 33 35.55 28.24 -3.47
CA TYR A 33 35.49 29.42 -2.63
C TYR A 33 36.25 29.06 -1.36
N ALA A 34 37.12 29.97 -0.91
CA ALA A 34 37.65 29.94 0.44
C ALA A 34 36.51 29.56 1.38
N LEU A 35 36.70 28.52 2.20
CA LEU A 35 35.68 28.08 3.15
C LEU A 35 35.13 29.35 3.84
N PRO A 36 33.82 29.66 3.68
CA PRO A 36 33.28 30.83 4.34
C PRO A 36 33.59 30.68 5.82
N TYR A 37 34.07 31.77 6.45
CA TYR A 37 34.47 31.79 7.85
C TYR A 37 33.43 31.02 8.68
N VAL A 38 33.84 29.85 9.17
CA VAL A 38 32.98 29.01 9.99
C VAL A 38 33.11 29.55 11.40
N HIS A 39 32.04 30.17 11.89
CA HIS A 39 31.98 30.64 13.27
C HIS A 39 32.26 29.48 14.22
N SER A 40 33.24 29.66 15.12
CA SER A 40 33.50 28.69 16.17
C SER A 40 32.31 28.61 17.12
N GLN A 41 32.14 27.49 17.82
CA GLN A 41 31.10 27.38 18.85
C GLN A 41 31.20 28.50 19.90
N ALA A 42 32.43 28.93 20.22
CA ALA A 42 32.68 30.05 21.11
C ALA A 42 32.20 31.40 20.54
N ASP A 43 32.36 31.62 19.24
CA ASP A 43 31.88 32.81 18.52
C ASP A 43 30.34 32.84 18.50
N MET A 44 29.70 31.71 18.16
CA MET A 44 28.23 31.58 18.12
C MET A 44 27.56 31.72 19.48
N ASN A 45 28.23 31.29 20.57
CA ASN A 45 27.70 31.44 21.93
C ASN A 45 27.56 32.91 22.35
N GLY A 46 28.30 33.85 21.73
CA GLY A 46 28.20 35.29 21.97
C GLY A 46 27.09 35.99 21.18
N TRP A 47 26.39 35.29 20.28
CA TRP A 47 25.38 35.90 19.43
C TRP A 47 24.09 36.18 20.22
N GLY A 48 23.63 37.43 20.17
CA GLY A 48 22.45 37.90 20.92
C GLY A 48 22.74 38.46 22.32
N SER A 49 24.00 38.48 22.76
CA SER A 49 24.41 39.19 23.98
C SER A 49 25.84 39.68 23.81
N ARG A 50 26.04 40.65 22.89
CA ARG A 50 27.34 41.30 22.75
C ARG A 50 27.57 42.22 23.95
N PRO A 51 28.75 42.20 24.58
CA PRO A 51 29.10 43.17 25.62
C PRO A 51 28.92 44.60 25.09
N GLY A 52 27.95 45.34 25.67
CA GLY A 52 27.65 46.74 25.30
C GLY A 52 26.41 46.96 24.42
N GLU A 53 25.78 45.92 23.89
CA GLU A 53 24.56 46.02 23.07
C GLU A 53 23.32 45.72 23.94
N ARG A 54 22.30 46.58 23.91
CA ARG A 54 21.06 46.35 24.67
C ARG A 54 20.34 45.15 24.06
N ASP A 55 20.26 44.07 24.84
CA ASP A 55 19.48 42.89 24.49
C ASP A 55 18.05 43.35 24.20
N GLN A 56 17.61 43.18 22.94
CA GLN A 56 16.26 43.59 22.51
C GLN A 56 15.19 42.62 23.02
N LEU A 57 15.62 41.49 23.56
CA LEU A 57 14.75 40.45 24.07
C LEU A 57 14.32 40.78 25.50
N LYS A 58 13.04 40.58 25.81
CA LYS A 58 12.55 40.71 27.18
C LYS A 58 13.21 39.63 28.05
N PRO A 59 13.50 39.91 29.34
CA PRO A 59 14.12 38.94 30.23
C PRO A 59 13.35 37.61 30.34
N GLU A 60 12.03 37.66 30.24
CA GLU A 60 11.12 36.51 30.31
C GLU A 60 11.25 35.56 29.09
N ASP A 61 11.62 36.08 27.92
CA ASP A 61 11.70 35.30 26.68
C ASP A 61 13.10 34.68 26.46
N ARG A 62 14.06 34.99 27.35
CA ARG A 62 15.48 34.63 27.19
C ARG A 62 15.71 33.12 27.22
N GLU A 63 15.00 32.42 28.10
CA GLU A 63 15.10 30.96 28.24
C GLU A 63 14.48 30.25 27.04
N GLN A 64 13.31 30.71 26.57
CA GLN A 64 12.66 30.17 25.37
C GLN A 64 13.52 30.38 24.12
N HIS A 65 14.12 31.56 23.99
CA HIS A 65 15.02 31.87 22.89
C HIS A 65 16.33 31.07 22.95
N ALA A 66 16.88 30.82 24.15
CA ALA A 66 18.03 29.94 24.32
C ALA A 66 17.70 28.48 23.93
N ALA A 67 16.54 27.96 24.35
CA ALA A 67 16.06 26.64 23.98
C ALA A 67 15.82 26.51 22.47
N HIS A 68 15.20 27.52 21.85
CA HIS A 68 14.98 27.56 20.41
C HIS A 68 16.31 27.56 19.63
N ARG A 69 17.29 28.38 20.06
CA ARG A 69 18.64 28.38 19.47
C ARG A 69 19.35 27.03 19.63
N ALA A 70 19.30 26.43 20.81
CA ALA A 70 19.88 25.10 21.02
C ALA A 70 19.25 24.08 20.06
N SER A 71 17.92 24.08 19.93
CA SER A 71 17.21 23.17 19.02
C SER A 71 17.53 23.40 17.54
N PHE A 72 17.78 24.65 17.14
CA PHE A 72 18.21 25.04 15.80
C PHE A 72 19.61 24.50 15.49
N TRP A 73 20.57 24.71 16.41
CA TRP A 73 21.97 24.31 16.23
C TRP A 73 22.20 22.82 16.37
N GLU A 74 21.48 22.15 17.27
CA GLU A 74 21.52 20.68 17.39
C GLU A 74 20.94 19.98 16.16
N GLY A 75 20.24 20.71 15.27
CA GLY A 75 19.66 20.15 14.06
C GLY A 75 18.68 19.01 14.36
N ARG A 76 18.12 18.99 15.58
CA ARG A 76 17.30 17.88 16.10
C ARG A 76 16.06 17.62 15.24
N ASN A 77 15.59 18.66 14.55
CA ASN A 77 14.50 18.62 13.57
C ASN A 77 14.96 18.61 12.11
N ALA A 78 16.25 18.85 11.84
CA ALA A 78 16.81 19.02 10.50
C ALA A 78 17.23 17.69 9.86
N ARG A 79 17.56 16.66 10.65
CA ARG A 79 17.95 15.33 10.15
C ARG A 79 16.89 14.29 10.49
N ALA A 80 16.62 13.41 9.53
CA ALA A 80 15.76 12.25 9.77
C ALA A 80 16.41 11.30 10.78
N THR A 81 15.64 10.83 11.75
CA THR A 81 16.11 9.78 12.68
C THR A 81 16.12 8.41 11.99
N THR A 82 16.89 7.45 12.52
CA THR A 82 16.91 6.08 11.95
C THR A 82 15.53 5.43 11.98
N ALA A 83 14.76 5.63 13.06
CA ALA A 83 13.39 5.14 13.18
C ALA A 83 12.48 5.76 12.11
N GLU A 84 12.54 7.08 11.92
CA GLU A 84 11.80 7.77 10.85
C GLU A 84 12.13 7.22 9.46
N VAL A 85 13.41 6.93 9.18
CA VAL A 85 13.82 6.33 7.90
C VAL A 85 13.27 4.91 7.73
N THR A 86 13.26 4.10 8.79
CA THR A 86 12.67 2.76 8.72
C THR A 86 11.15 2.80 8.47
N GLU A 87 10.44 3.74 9.10
CA GLU A 87 9.01 3.97 8.84
C GLU A 87 8.79 4.43 7.39
N TRP A 88 9.64 5.31 6.88
CA TRP A 88 9.59 5.76 5.48
C TRP A 88 9.82 4.62 4.48
N GLN A 89 10.80 3.75 4.73
CA GLN A 89 11.03 2.56 3.90
C GLN A 89 9.82 1.61 3.92
N ALA A 90 9.22 1.38 5.09
CA ALA A 90 8.03 0.56 5.22
C ALA A 90 6.83 1.14 4.47
N ALA A 91 6.66 2.46 4.47
CA ALA A 91 5.60 3.10 3.69
C ALA A 91 5.83 2.97 2.18
N ILE A 92 7.07 3.03 1.69
CA ILE A 92 7.38 2.80 0.27
C ILE A 92 7.01 1.38 -0.16
N THR A 93 7.36 0.37 0.65
CA THR A 93 7.00 -1.02 0.34
C THR A 93 5.48 -1.21 0.32
N LEU A 94 4.75 -0.55 1.23
CA LEU A 94 3.28 -0.56 1.24
C LEU A 94 2.68 0.10 0.00
N VAL A 95 3.21 1.24 -0.46
CA VAL A 95 2.76 1.89 -1.70
C VAL A 95 2.98 0.98 -2.90
N GLY A 96 4.05 0.17 -2.90
CA GLY A 96 4.31 -0.85 -3.92
C GLY A 96 3.18 -1.88 -4.07
N THR A 97 2.38 -2.12 -3.03
CA THR A 97 1.24 -3.05 -3.08
C THR A 97 0.05 -2.55 -3.90
N LEU A 98 -0.08 -1.23 -4.08
CA LEU A 98 -1.15 -0.63 -4.88
C LEU A 98 -0.88 -0.88 -6.36
N LYS A 99 -1.78 -1.47 -7.14
CA LYS A 99 -1.53 -1.72 -8.58
C LYS A 99 -1.51 -0.44 -9.42
N ASN A 100 -2.35 0.53 -9.08
CA ASN A 100 -2.59 1.71 -9.89
C ASN A 100 -1.61 2.84 -9.55
N GLU A 101 -0.80 3.26 -10.52
CA GLU A 101 0.19 4.32 -10.33
C GLU A 101 -0.45 5.68 -10.00
N SER A 102 -1.59 5.99 -10.62
CA SER A 102 -2.33 7.23 -10.35
C SER A 102 -2.79 7.35 -8.90
N GLN A 103 -3.14 6.23 -8.26
CA GLN A 103 -3.52 6.19 -6.84
C GLN A 103 -2.29 6.39 -5.95
N ARG A 104 -1.14 5.79 -6.30
CA ARG A 104 0.13 6.01 -5.59
C ARG A 104 0.54 7.48 -5.62
N ARG A 105 0.50 8.11 -6.81
CA ARG A 105 0.85 9.52 -7.00
C ARG A 105 -0.08 10.46 -6.24
N ALA A 106 -1.39 10.22 -6.31
CA ALA A 106 -2.38 11.00 -5.58
C ALA A 106 -2.20 10.90 -4.05
N LEU A 107 -1.87 9.71 -3.52
CA LEU A 107 -1.61 9.51 -2.10
C LEU A 107 -0.40 10.33 -1.62
N TRP A 108 0.72 10.24 -2.35
CA TRP A 108 1.92 11.00 -2.01
C TRP A 108 1.71 12.51 -2.13
N ALA A 109 1.08 12.98 -3.21
CA ALA A 109 0.79 14.39 -3.39
C ALA A 109 -0.11 14.95 -2.29
N TRP A 110 -1.09 14.17 -1.86
CA TRP A 110 -1.93 14.52 -0.72
C TRP A 110 -1.12 14.58 0.58
N ALA A 111 -0.29 13.58 0.86
CA ALA A 111 0.55 13.56 2.06
C ALA A 111 1.49 14.77 2.11
N PHE A 112 2.16 15.09 1.00
CA PHE A 112 3.00 16.29 0.86
C PHE A 112 2.24 17.59 1.07
N SER A 113 0.99 17.67 0.59
CA SER A 113 0.16 18.86 0.81
C SER A 113 -0.18 19.09 2.28
N LYS A 114 -0.25 18.02 3.09
CA LYS A 114 -0.48 18.12 4.54
C LYS A 114 0.74 18.58 5.31
N VAL A 115 1.94 18.34 4.77
CA VAL A 115 3.21 18.83 5.32
C VAL A 115 3.50 20.27 4.90
N GLY A 116 2.80 20.78 3.88
CA GLY A 116 2.96 22.15 3.37
C GLY A 116 3.80 22.27 2.10
N LEU A 117 4.10 21.15 1.42
CA LEU A 117 4.86 21.11 0.15
C LEU A 117 3.99 21.42 -1.08
N GLY A 118 3.08 22.39 -0.95
CA GLY A 118 2.16 22.86 -1.98
C GLY A 118 0.70 22.43 -1.78
N SER A 119 -0.21 23.03 -2.53
CA SER A 119 -1.63 22.71 -2.47
C SER A 119 -1.96 21.44 -3.27
N PHE A 120 -2.75 20.54 -2.69
CA PHE A 120 -3.25 19.36 -3.40
C PHE A 120 -4.07 19.73 -4.64
N LYS A 121 -4.79 20.86 -4.58
CA LYS A 121 -5.57 21.39 -5.71
C LYS A 121 -4.66 21.74 -6.88
N ASP A 122 -3.55 22.41 -6.61
CA ASP A 122 -2.59 22.82 -7.64
C ASP A 122 -1.88 21.62 -8.25
N TRP A 123 -1.57 20.60 -7.44
CA TRP A 123 -1.06 19.34 -7.95
C TRP A 123 -2.07 18.66 -8.90
N CYS A 124 -3.35 18.60 -8.51
CA CYS A 124 -4.40 18.00 -9.34
C CYS A 124 -4.50 18.69 -10.70
N PHE A 125 -4.52 20.03 -10.75
CA PHE A 125 -4.66 20.78 -12.00
C PHE A 125 -3.37 20.85 -12.82
N ASN A 126 -2.26 21.24 -12.21
CA ASN A 126 -1.04 21.61 -12.94
C ASN A 126 -0.14 20.41 -13.25
N LYS A 127 -0.12 19.37 -12.40
CA LYS A 127 0.75 18.21 -12.58
C LYS A 127 0.05 17.02 -13.21
N GLU A 128 -1.18 16.73 -12.78
CA GLU A 128 -1.89 15.52 -13.23
C GLU A 128 -3.06 15.82 -14.18
N GLY A 129 -3.50 17.08 -14.30
CA GLY A 129 -4.59 17.48 -15.20
C GLY A 129 -5.97 16.95 -14.81
N ILE A 130 -6.19 16.64 -13.53
CA ILE A 130 -7.43 16.05 -13.01
C ILE A 130 -8.21 17.03 -12.14
N HIS A 131 -9.53 16.81 -12.06
CA HIS A 131 -10.36 17.54 -11.11
C HIS A 131 -10.01 17.13 -9.66
N PRO A 132 -9.99 18.07 -8.68
CA PRO A 132 -9.63 17.79 -7.30
C PRO A 132 -10.46 16.69 -6.63
N GLU A 133 -11.73 16.58 -7.01
CA GLU A 133 -12.63 15.53 -6.49
C GLU A 133 -12.19 14.13 -6.94
N THR A 134 -11.74 13.99 -8.18
CA THR A 134 -11.16 12.74 -8.69
C THR A 134 -9.87 12.40 -7.94
N GLY A 135 -9.03 13.41 -7.67
CA GLY A 135 -7.84 13.26 -6.83
C GLY A 135 -8.18 12.78 -5.42
N ARG A 136 -9.24 13.34 -4.80
CA ARG A 136 -9.73 12.93 -3.48
C ARG A 136 -10.18 11.47 -3.47
N ARG A 137 -10.97 11.06 -4.45
CA ARG A 137 -11.41 9.66 -4.58
C ARG A 137 -10.23 8.70 -4.77
N ARG A 138 -9.20 9.08 -5.54
CA ARG A 138 -8.00 8.27 -5.74
C ARG A 138 -7.21 8.08 -4.45
N LYS A 139 -7.02 9.13 -3.64
CA LYS A 139 -6.35 8.98 -2.33
C LYS A 139 -7.15 8.13 -1.35
N ASP A 140 -8.48 8.29 -1.29
CA ASP A 140 -9.31 7.54 -0.33
C ASP A 140 -9.36 6.05 -0.72
N ARG A 141 -9.36 5.77 -2.02
CA ARG A 141 -9.19 4.40 -2.54
C ARG A 141 -7.81 3.82 -2.23
N ALA A 142 -6.74 4.62 -2.32
CA ALA A 142 -5.40 4.16 -1.97
C ALA A 142 -5.30 3.81 -0.47
N ILE A 143 -5.84 4.67 0.40
CA ILE A 143 -5.85 4.45 1.86
C ILE A 143 -6.65 3.20 2.23
N SER A 144 -7.85 3.04 1.67
CA SER A 144 -8.70 1.87 1.93
C SER A 144 -8.09 0.57 1.38
N LEU A 145 -7.38 0.61 0.26
CA LEU A 145 -6.67 -0.57 -0.26
C LEU A 145 -5.49 -0.97 0.64
N ILE A 146 -4.75 0.00 1.18
CA ILE A 146 -3.65 -0.26 2.12
C ILE A 146 -4.18 -0.78 3.46
N SER A 147 -5.26 -0.19 3.99
CA SER A 147 -5.87 -0.68 5.23
C SER A 147 -6.36 -2.13 5.08
N ARG A 148 -6.97 -2.46 3.94
CA ARG A 148 -7.38 -3.82 3.58
C ARG A 148 -6.19 -4.77 3.41
N SER A 149 -5.11 -4.34 2.77
CA SER A 149 -3.93 -5.20 2.61
C SER A 149 -3.28 -5.56 3.95
N LEU A 150 -3.28 -4.63 4.90
CA LEU A 150 -2.75 -4.82 6.26
C LEU A 150 -3.69 -5.63 7.17
N ALA A 151 -5.01 -5.50 7.01
CA ALA A 151 -5.99 -6.27 7.78
C ALA A 151 -6.03 -7.76 7.41
N GLY A 152 -5.32 -8.15 6.34
CA GLY A 152 -5.33 -9.51 5.80
C GLY A 152 -6.59 -9.81 4.98
N ARG A 153 -6.53 -10.87 4.16
CA ARG A 153 -7.68 -11.36 3.39
C ARG A 153 -8.64 -12.15 4.30
N THR A 154 -9.37 -11.43 5.16
CA THR A 154 -10.46 -12.02 5.95
C THR A 154 -11.78 -12.05 5.17
N VAL A 155 -11.89 -11.25 4.12
CA VAL A 155 -13.03 -11.18 3.20
C VAL A 155 -12.55 -11.62 1.82
N LEU A 156 -13.38 -12.38 1.09
CA LEU A 156 -13.17 -12.66 -0.34
C LEU A 156 -12.83 -11.35 -1.09
N PRO A 157 -12.05 -11.40 -2.19
CA PRO A 157 -11.66 -10.21 -2.94
C PRO A 157 -12.90 -9.53 -3.50
N ASP A 158 -13.46 -8.64 -2.70
CA ASP A 158 -14.65 -7.88 -3.01
C ASP A 158 -14.21 -6.42 -3.23
N ASP A 159 -13.70 -6.19 -4.44
CA ASP A 159 -13.27 -4.87 -4.93
C ASP A 159 -14.45 -3.86 -4.97
N LEU A 160 -15.67 -4.29 -4.64
CA LEU A 160 -16.93 -3.54 -4.69
C LEU A 160 -17.30 -2.82 -3.38
N GLN A 161 -16.73 -3.19 -2.22
CA GLN A 161 -17.33 -2.76 -0.94
C GLN A 161 -17.27 -1.26 -0.61
N ALA A 162 -16.47 -0.47 -1.33
CA ALA A 162 -16.32 0.97 -1.03
C ALA A 162 -17.17 1.89 -1.93
N GLN A 163 -17.58 1.43 -3.11
CA GLN A 163 -18.26 2.28 -4.10
C GLN A 163 -19.26 1.40 -4.84
N GLY A 164 -20.54 1.77 -4.81
CA GLY A 164 -21.63 1.10 -5.55
C GLY A 164 -21.53 1.25 -7.08
N VAL A 165 -20.32 1.13 -7.63
CA VAL A 165 -20.00 1.18 -9.04
C VAL A 165 -19.33 -0.15 -9.40
N LEU A 166 -19.75 -0.76 -10.50
CA LEU A 166 -19.14 -1.97 -11.03
C LEU A 166 -17.64 -1.73 -11.27
N ALA A 167 -16.81 -2.72 -10.93
CA ALA A 167 -15.39 -2.67 -11.23
C ALA A 167 -15.17 -2.44 -12.73
N GLU A 168 -14.29 -1.51 -13.10
CA GLU A 168 -13.71 -1.48 -14.44
C GLU A 168 -12.99 -2.83 -14.61
N PRO A 169 -13.47 -3.74 -15.48
CA PRO A 169 -12.71 -4.95 -15.77
C PRO A 169 -11.34 -4.51 -16.30
N PRO A 170 -10.28 -5.32 -16.11
CA PRO A 170 -9.05 -5.07 -16.85
C PRO A 170 -9.40 -4.91 -18.33
N GLU A 171 -8.97 -3.81 -18.95
CA GLU A 171 -9.05 -3.68 -20.40
C GLU A 171 -8.19 -4.80 -21.01
N ASN A 172 -8.86 -5.90 -21.36
CA ASN A 172 -8.26 -6.95 -22.16
C ASN A 172 -8.18 -6.40 -23.59
N ALA A 173 -7.18 -5.57 -23.87
CA ALA A 173 -6.95 -4.96 -25.18
C ALA A 173 -6.52 -5.96 -26.28
N TYR A 174 -6.84 -7.24 -26.12
CA TYR A 174 -6.58 -8.28 -27.11
C TYR A 174 -7.61 -9.40 -26.95
N LEU A 175 -8.66 -9.35 -27.78
CA LEU A 175 -9.44 -10.53 -28.12
C LEU A 175 -8.69 -11.22 -29.27
N GLU A 176 -8.08 -12.37 -29.00
CA GLU A 176 -7.58 -13.20 -30.09
C GLU A 176 -8.72 -13.54 -31.05
N HIS A 177 -8.43 -13.41 -32.34
CA HIS A 177 -9.31 -13.71 -33.48
C HIS A 177 -9.58 -15.23 -33.64
N THR A 178 -9.62 -16.00 -32.55
CA THR A 178 -9.77 -17.46 -32.55
C THR A 178 -11.20 -17.95 -32.30
N PHE A 179 -12.18 -17.05 -32.28
CA PHE A 179 -13.58 -17.41 -32.49
C PHE A 179 -13.91 -17.50 -33.99
N GLU A 180 -13.08 -18.18 -34.77
CA GLU A 180 -13.56 -18.75 -36.02
C GLU A 180 -14.39 -19.99 -35.67
N ASP A 181 -15.62 -19.96 -36.15
CA ASP A 181 -16.76 -20.85 -35.93
C ASP A 181 -16.55 -22.28 -36.50
N GLY A 182 -15.40 -22.90 -36.20
CA GLY A 182 -14.92 -24.12 -36.86
C GLY A 182 -14.18 -25.12 -35.96
N ALA A 183 -14.11 -24.90 -34.65
CA ALA A 183 -13.50 -25.87 -33.74
C ALA A 183 -14.39 -27.13 -33.64
N GLN A 184 -14.00 -28.21 -34.32
CA GLN A 184 -14.62 -29.53 -34.16
C GLN A 184 -14.62 -29.91 -32.67
N LYS A 185 -15.81 -29.95 -32.06
CA LYS A 185 -16.02 -30.49 -30.73
C LYS A 185 -15.57 -31.96 -30.72
N ARG A 186 -14.36 -32.24 -30.22
CA ARG A 186 -13.97 -33.62 -29.91
C ARG A 186 -14.83 -34.08 -28.74
N ALA A 187 -15.57 -35.15 -28.94
CA ALA A 187 -16.49 -35.75 -27.97
C ALA A 187 -15.75 -36.56 -26.88
N THR A 188 -14.65 -36.04 -26.35
CA THR A 188 -13.88 -36.71 -25.30
C THR A 188 -13.53 -35.69 -24.22
N ASP A 189 -14.30 -35.75 -23.13
CA ASP A 189 -13.94 -35.43 -21.74
C ASP A 189 -12.78 -34.44 -21.52
N ASN A 190 -13.07 -33.16 -21.70
CA ASN A 190 -12.22 -32.07 -21.21
C ASN A 190 -12.82 -31.41 -19.97
N SER A 191 -13.12 -32.21 -18.95
CA SER A 191 -13.36 -31.70 -17.60
C SER A 191 -12.17 -32.08 -16.73
N TRP A 192 -11.52 -31.08 -16.12
CA TRP A 192 -10.50 -31.26 -15.06
C TRP A 192 -11.01 -32.11 -13.88
N ARG A 193 -12.33 -32.33 -13.76
CA ARG A 193 -13.01 -33.07 -12.69
C ARG A 193 -13.57 -34.41 -13.18
N SER A 194 -12.79 -35.21 -13.90
CA SER A 194 -13.14 -36.62 -14.19
C SER A 194 -12.98 -37.50 -12.94
N ASP A 195 -13.71 -37.17 -11.87
CA ASP A 195 -13.83 -38.06 -10.72
C ASP A 195 -14.87 -39.16 -11.05
N PRO A 196 -14.49 -40.45 -11.08
CA PRO A 196 -15.42 -41.55 -11.33
C PRO A 196 -16.57 -41.65 -10.30
N SER A 197 -16.51 -40.89 -9.20
CA SER A 197 -17.59 -40.76 -8.21
C SER A 197 -18.82 -39.98 -8.71
N LEU A 198 -18.71 -39.21 -9.79
CA LEU A 198 -19.78 -38.36 -10.34
C LEU A 198 -20.42 -38.92 -11.62
N LYS A 199 -20.25 -40.21 -11.90
CA LYS A 199 -21.02 -40.87 -12.96
C LYS A 199 -22.52 -40.73 -12.65
N PRO A 200 -23.37 -40.43 -13.66
CA PRO A 200 -24.79 -40.22 -13.42
C PRO A 200 -25.36 -41.43 -12.71
N ILE A 201 -25.90 -41.19 -11.52
CA ILE A 201 -26.45 -42.19 -10.60
C ILE A 201 -27.50 -43.07 -11.31
N PHE A 202 -28.07 -42.63 -12.42
CA PHE A 202 -29.17 -43.25 -13.14
C PHE A 202 -28.78 -44.23 -14.26
N ASP A 203 -27.50 -44.37 -14.61
CA ASP A 203 -27.10 -45.37 -15.62
C ASP A 203 -26.83 -46.73 -14.98
N SER A 204 -27.81 -47.63 -15.10
CA SER A 204 -27.76 -48.99 -14.55
C SER A 204 -26.69 -49.88 -15.19
N THR A 205 -26.20 -49.53 -16.38
CA THR A 205 -25.22 -50.33 -17.11
C THR A 205 -23.79 -50.21 -16.55
N ILE A 206 -23.52 -49.15 -15.78
CA ILE A 206 -22.18 -48.82 -15.26
C ILE A 206 -22.01 -49.24 -13.79
N ARG A 207 -23.09 -49.70 -13.13
CA ARG A 207 -23.05 -50.14 -11.73
C ARG A 207 -22.62 -51.61 -11.63
N ASP A 208 -21.37 -51.87 -11.22
CA ASP A 208 -20.95 -53.22 -10.80
C ASP A 208 -21.53 -53.55 -9.41
N THR A 209 -22.63 -54.30 -9.36
CA THR A 209 -23.27 -54.75 -8.12
C THR A 209 -22.80 -56.12 -7.64
N SER A 210 -21.81 -56.73 -8.30
CA SER A 210 -21.40 -58.13 -8.06
C SER A 210 -20.95 -58.41 -6.62
N TRP A 211 -20.45 -57.40 -5.92
CA TRP A 211 -20.06 -57.50 -4.51
C TRP A 211 -21.29 -57.49 -3.57
N ALA A 212 -22.28 -56.65 -3.83
CA ALA A 212 -23.51 -56.58 -3.04
C ALA A 212 -24.30 -57.89 -3.15
N ASP A 213 -24.34 -58.46 -4.36
CA ASP A 213 -25.00 -59.74 -4.64
C ASP A 213 -24.32 -60.89 -3.87
N ARG A 214 -22.98 -60.98 -3.90
CA ARG A 214 -22.22 -61.97 -3.11
C ARG A 214 -22.49 -61.86 -1.61
N ARG A 215 -22.64 -60.65 -1.08
CA ARG A 215 -22.90 -60.42 0.35
C ARG A 215 -24.33 -60.79 0.74
N ASN A 216 -25.30 -60.54 -0.14
CA ASN A 216 -26.68 -60.97 0.05
C ASN A 216 -26.79 -62.49 0.01
N GLU A 217 -26.06 -63.15 -0.89
CA GLU A 217 -26.06 -64.61 -0.98
C GLU A 217 -25.45 -65.26 0.28
N ARG A 218 -24.35 -64.72 0.83
CA ARG A 218 -23.84 -65.16 2.14
C ARG A 218 -24.86 -65.00 3.26
N ARG A 219 -25.62 -63.89 3.27
CA ARG A 219 -26.67 -63.67 4.27
C ARG A 219 -27.77 -64.73 4.16
N ARG A 220 -28.24 -65.02 2.95
CA ARG A 220 -29.23 -66.09 2.71
C ARG A 220 -28.71 -67.46 3.12
N ARG A 221 -27.42 -67.76 2.88
CA ARG A 221 -26.79 -69.01 3.34
C ARG A 221 -26.76 -69.09 4.86
N MET A 222 -26.33 -68.03 5.53
CA MET A 222 -26.34 -67.97 7.00
C MET A 222 -27.74 -68.08 7.59
N GLU A 223 -28.76 -67.47 6.97
CA GLU A 223 -30.16 -67.60 7.41
C GLU A 223 -30.69 -69.02 7.21
N LYS A 224 -30.34 -69.69 6.10
CA LYS A 224 -30.67 -71.11 5.88
C LYS A 224 -29.99 -72.02 6.90
N ASP A 225 -28.72 -71.80 7.19
CA ASP A 225 -27.96 -72.56 8.19
C ASP A 225 -28.49 -72.31 9.61
N ARG A 226 -29.14 -71.17 9.86
CA ARG A 226 -29.77 -70.84 11.15
C ARG A 226 -31.19 -71.38 11.29
N ALA A 227 -31.85 -71.70 10.18
CA ALA A 227 -33.22 -72.19 10.11
C ALA A 227 -33.32 -73.71 9.95
N ALA A 228 -32.20 -74.38 9.65
CA ALA A 228 -32.02 -75.83 9.73
C ALA A 228 -31.52 -76.25 11.12
#